data_AF-A0A6V7I323-F1
#
_entry.id   AF-A0A6V7I323-F1
#
_cell.length_a   1.000
_cell.length_b   1.000
_cell.length_c   1.000
_cell.angle_alpha   90.00
_cell.angle_beta   90.00
_cell.angle_gamma   90.00
#
_symmetry.space_group_name_H-M   'P 1'
#
loop_
_entity.id
_entity.type
_entity.pdbx_description
1 polymer ?
#
loop_
_entity_poly.entity_id
_entity_poly.type
_entity_poly.pdbx_seq_one_letter_code
_entity_poly.pdbx_strand_id
1 'polypeptide(L)'
;EFWFVLFQLRPCAALIPCPYSKSRVIQWMYTLCRLSAKKCHKMKNLRNEYAYSLYSYVCDLKVTGPFQMNPPRRKLPPLAELA
;
A
#
# COMPACT_ATOMS: atom_id res chain seq x y z
N GLU A 1 9.58 3.12 10.34
CA GLU A 1 9.07 3.57 9.03
C GLU A 1 7.74 2.93 8.68
N PHE A 2 7.66 1.68 8.19
CA PHE A 2 6.39 1.06 7.76
C PHE A 2 5.18 1.29 8.70
N TRP A 3 5.31 0.94 9.98
CA TRP A 3 4.20 1.06 10.94
C TRP A 3 3.77 2.50 11.18
N PHE A 4 4.72 3.45 11.11
CA PHE A 4 4.43 4.87 11.20
C PHE A 4 3.65 5.35 9.98
N VAL A 5 4.08 4.98 8.77
CA VAL A 5 3.35 5.29 7.53
C VAL A 5 1.96 4.68 7.55
N LEU A 6 1.81 3.43 8.00
CA LEU A 6 0.52 2.77 8.11
C LEU A 6 -0.41 3.46 9.12
N PHE A 7 0.14 3.96 10.23
CA PHE A 7 -0.61 4.75 11.21
C PHE A 7 -1.18 6.03 10.60
N GLN A 8 -0.37 6.75 9.80
CA GLN A 8 -0.81 7.95 9.08
C GLN A 8 -1.81 7.64 7.95
N LEU A 9 -1.68 6.46 7.32
CA LEU A 9 -2.50 6.06 6.18
C LEU A 9 -3.95 5.71 6.57
N ARG A 10 -4.16 5.15 7.77
CA ARG A 10 -5.48 4.75 8.27
C ARG A 10 -6.54 5.87 8.23
N PRO A 11 -6.31 7.06 8.80
CA PRO A 11 -7.29 8.14 8.75
C PRO A 11 -7.56 8.61 7.31
N CYS A 12 -6.53 8.72 6.47
CA CYS A 12 -6.70 9.10 5.06
C CYS A 12 -7.54 8.08 4.28
N ALA A 13 -7.32 6.77 4.50
CA ALA A 13 -8.12 5.71 3.87
C ALA A 13 -9.60 5.75 4.31
N ALA A 14 -9.87 6.15 5.56
CA ALA A 14 -11.24 6.29 6.07
C ALA A 14 -12.02 7.41 5.35
N LEU A 15 -11.32 8.45 4.90
CA LEU A 15 -11.89 9.61 4.20
C LEU A 15 -12.18 9.35 2.72
N ILE A 16 -11.75 8.21 2.15
CA ILE A 16 -12.04 7.88 0.75
C ILE A 16 -13.57 7.77 0.56
N PRO A 17 -14.19 8.55 -0.34
CA PRO A 17 -15.64 8.58 -0.47
C PRO A 17 -16.19 7.33 -1.15
N CYS A 18 -15.47 6.83 -2.16
CA CYS A 18 -15.89 5.63 -2.90
C CYS A 18 -15.64 4.35 -2.08
N PRO A 19 -16.68 3.57 -1.73
CA PRO A 19 -16.51 2.33 -0.94
C PRO A 19 -15.63 1.29 -1.62
N TYR A 20 -15.67 1.23 -2.95
CA TYR A 20 -14.85 0.31 -3.74
C TYR A 20 -13.36 0.66 -3.65
N SER A 21 -13.02 1.94 -3.85
CA SER A 21 -11.65 2.45 -3.69
C SER A 21 -11.14 2.27 -2.27
N LYS A 22 -11.97 2.53 -1.26
CA LYS A 22 -11.66 2.29 0.16
C LYS A 22 -11.32 0.82 0.41
N SER A 23 -12.14 -0.09 -0.12
CA SER A 23 -11.92 -1.54 0.01
C SER A 23 -10.59 -1.98 -0.60
N ARG A 24 -10.21 -1.42 -1.76
CA ARG A 24 -8.90 -1.69 -2.38
C ARG A 24 -7.74 -1.22 -1.53
N VAL A 25 -7.81 -0.01 -0.99
CA VAL A 25 -6.77 0.53 -0.09
C VAL A 25 -6.60 -0.35 1.14
N ILE A 26 -7.71 -0.80 1.73
CA ILE A 26 -7.69 -1.75 2.85
C ILE A 26 -6.99 -3.07 2.46
N GLN A 27 -7.31 -3.66 1.29
CA GLN A 27 -6.66 -4.89 0.81
C GLN A 27 -5.14 -4.71 0.61
N TRP A 28 -4.72 -3.56 0.08
CA TRP A 28 -3.31 -3.21 -0.06
C TRP A 28 -2.62 -3.09 1.30
N MET A 29 -3.22 -2.40 2.27
CA MET A 29 -2.71 -2.33 3.64
C MET A 29 -2.52 -3.71 4.26
N TYR A 30 -3.51 -4.60 4.12
CA TYR A 30 -3.42 -5.98 4.61
C TYR A 30 -2.28 -6.76 3.94
N THR A 31 -2.13 -6.62 2.62
CA THR A 31 -1.04 -7.26 1.88
C THR A 31 0.31 -6.80 2.39
N LEU A 32 0.51 -5.50 2.58
CA LEU A 32 1.77 -4.95 3.09
C LEU A 32 2.07 -5.40 4.52
N CYS A 33 1.06 -5.49 5.39
CA CYS A 33 1.23 -6.04 6.74
C CYS A 33 1.68 -7.50 6.73
N ARG A 34 1.26 -8.30 5.74
CA ARG A 34 1.65 -9.71 5.60
C ARG A 34 3.07 -9.92 5.08
N LEU A 35 3.67 -8.91 4.44
CA LEU A 35 5.03 -9.03 3.94
C LEU A 35 6.03 -9.08 5.10
N SER A 36 6.68 -10.23 5.26
CA SER A 36 7.72 -10.44 6.27
C SER A 36 8.97 -9.64 5.91
N ALA A 37 9.21 -8.57 6.68
CA ALA A 37 10.38 -7.71 6.55
C ALA A 37 11.46 -7.97 7.61
N LYS A 38 11.27 -8.98 8.48
CA LYS A 38 12.14 -9.20 9.66
C LYS A 38 13.55 -9.68 9.31
N LYS A 39 13.71 -10.41 8.20
CA LYS A 39 14.98 -11.07 7.82
C LYS A 39 15.50 -10.70 6.44
N CYS A 40 14.76 -9.90 5.66
CA CYS A 40 15.13 -9.57 4.28
C CYS A 40 15.01 -8.06 4.03
N HIS A 41 16.15 -7.39 3.85
CA HIS A 41 16.22 -5.96 3.55
C HIS A 41 15.48 -5.61 2.26
N LYS A 42 15.59 -6.45 1.22
CA LYS A 42 14.86 -6.24 -0.04
C LYS A 42 13.34 -6.21 0.17
N MET A 43 12.80 -7.13 0.97
CA MET A 43 11.37 -7.15 1.29
C MET A 43 10.95 -6.00 2.19
N LYS A 44 11.82 -5.56 3.11
CA LYS A 44 11.59 -4.36 3.92
C LYS A 44 11.47 -3.12 3.04
N ASN A 45 12.41 -2.92 2.12
CA ASN A 45 12.43 -1.78 1.22
C ASN A 45 11.21 -1.80 0.30
N LEU A 46 10.92 -2.94 -0.33
CA LEU A 46 9.73 -3.11 -1.15
C LEU A 46 8.44 -2.73 -0.42
N ARG A 47 8.26 -3.25 0.81
CA ARG A 47 7.08 -2.92 1.62
C ARG A 47 7.01 -1.43 1.95
N ASN A 48 8.15 -0.82 2.28
CA ASN A 48 8.21 0.61 2.58
C ASN A 48 7.88 1.46 1.34
N GLU A 49 8.45 1.15 0.17
CA GLU A 49 8.17 1.85 -1.10
C GLU A 49 6.68 1.82 -1.43
N TYR A 50 6.05 0.64 -1.35
CA TYR A 50 4.61 0.52 -1.53
C TYR A 50 3.80 1.30 -0.49
N ALA A 51 4.23 1.30 0.77
CA ALA A 51 3.53 2.06 1.81
C ALA A 51 3.60 3.57 1.57
N TYR A 52 4.77 4.09 1.18
CA TYR A 52 4.93 5.52 0.86
C TYR A 52 4.15 5.92 -0.40
N SER A 53 4.20 5.10 -1.45
CA SER A 53 3.46 5.36 -2.68
C SER A 53 1.94 5.31 -2.43
N LEU A 54 1.45 4.31 -1.70
CA LEU A 54 0.04 4.21 -1.33
C LEU A 54 -0.37 5.42 -0.46
N TYR A 55 0.46 5.82 0.50
CA TYR A 55 0.20 6.99 1.35
C TYR A 55 0.04 8.26 0.51
N SER A 56 0.97 8.51 -0.42
CA SER A 56 0.91 9.70 -1.29
C SER A 56 -0.42 9.79 -2.05
N TYR A 57 -0.88 8.69 -2.64
CA TYR A 57 -2.15 8.70 -3.39
C TYR A 57 -3.37 8.84 -2.49
N VAL A 58 -3.37 8.13 -1.36
CA VAL A 58 -4.50 8.11 -0.42
C VAL A 58 -4.65 9.45 0.31
N CYS A 59 -3.54 10.16 0.57
CA CYS A 59 -3.58 11.54 1.08
C CYS A 59 -4.32 12.50 0.13
N ASP A 60 -4.16 12.30 -1.18
CA ASP A 60 -4.89 13.06 -2.20
C ASP A 60 -6.30 12.50 -2.48
N LEU A 61 -6.77 11.54 -1.66
CA LEU A 61 -8.04 10.81 -1.82
C LEU A 61 -8.16 10.08 -3.18
N LYS A 62 -7.03 9.77 -3.81
CA LYS A 62 -6.95 9.10 -5.11
C LYS A 62 -6.52 7.66 -4.93
N VAL A 63 -7.06 6.77 -5.77
CA VAL A 63 -6.58 5.40 -5.92
C VAL A 63 -6.18 5.24 -7.39
N THR A 64 -4.89 5.36 -7.67
CA THR A 64 -4.34 5.36 -9.04
C THR A 64 -3.11 4.45 -9.15
N GLY A 65 -2.62 4.28 -10.37
CA GLY A 65 -1.48 3.41 -10.70
C GLY A 65 -1.71 1.96 -10.25
N PRO A 66 -0.71 1.30 -9.63
CA PRO A 66 -0.82 -0.12 -9.28
C PRO A 66 -1.92 -0.41 -8.24
N PHE A 67 -2.40 0.62 -7.53
CA PHE A 67 -3.44 0.50 -6.51
C PHE A 67 -4.85 0.46 -7.07
N GLN A 68 -5.02 0.70 -8.38
CA GLN A 68 -6.28 0.50 -9.09
C GLN A 68 -6.62 -0.99 -9.28
N MET A 69 -5.71 -1.89 -8.99
CA MET A 69 -6.01 -3.31 -9.02
C MET A 69 -5.84 -3.90 -7.63
N ASN A 70 -6.42 -5.08 -7.42
CA ASN A 70 -6.20 -5.82 -6.18
C ASN A 70 -4.72 -6.21 -6.09
N PRO A 71 -4.14 -6.24 -4.88
CA PRO A 71 -2.76 -6.66 -4.71
C PRO A 71 -2.54 -8.10 -5.20
N PRO A 72 -1.37 -8.40 -5.78
CA PRO A 72 -1.07 -9.75 -6.25
C PRO A 72 -0.99 -10.73 -5.08
N ARG A 73 -1.59 -11.92 -5.26
CA ARG A 73 -1.72 -12.93 -4.18
C ARG A 73 -0.41 -13.62 -3.80
N ARG A 74 0.54 -13.71 -4.73
CA ARG A 74 1.75 -14.55 -4.59
C ARG A 74 3.00 -13.71 -4.30
N LYS A 75 3.37 -12.85 -5.25
CA LYS A 75 4.59 -12.06 -5.20
C LYS A 75 4.24 -10.61 -5.50
N LEU A 76 4.78 -9.71 -4.68
CA LEU A 76 4.73 -8.29 -4.96
C LEU A 76 5.94 -7.95 -5.85
N PRO A 77 5.73 -7.50 -7.10
CA PRO A 77 6.83 -7.05 -7.94
C PRO A 77 7.37 -5.70 -7.42
N PRO A 78 8.61 -5.31 -7.74
CA PRO A 78 9.08 -3.94 -7.55
C PRO A 78 8.10 -2.91 -8.15
N LEU A 79 7.88 -1.80 -7.45
CA LEU A 79 6.99 -0.73 -7.93
C LEU A 79 7.42 -0.17 -9.30
N ALA A 80 8.74 -0.08 -9.53
CA ALA A 80 9.31 0.39 -10.79
C ALA A 80 8.93 -0.48 -12.00
N GLU A 81 8.54 -1.75 -11.80
CA GLU A 81 8.06 -2.64 -12.86
C GLU A 81 6.58 -2.43 -13.19
N LEU A 82 5.86 -1.59 -12.42
CA LEU A 82 4.42 -1.33 -12.57
C LEU A 82 4.10 0.13 -12.98
N ALA A 83 5.13 0.95 -13.21
CA ALA A 83 5.02 2.36 -13.57
C ALA A 83 4.92 2.56 -15.09
#